data_AF-X6BRK8-F1
#
_entry.id   AF-X6BRK8-F1
#
_cell.length_a   1.000
_cell.length_b   1.000
_cell.length_c   1.000
_cell.angle_alpha   90.00
_cell.angle_beta   90.00
_cell.angle_gamma   90.00
#
_symmetry.space_group_name_H-M   'P 1'
#
loop_
_entity.id
_entity.type
_entity.pdbx_description
1 polymer ?
#
loop_
_entity_poly.entity_id
_entity_poly.type
_entity_poly.pdbx_seq_one_letter_code
_entity_poly.pdbx_strand_id
1 'polypeptide(L)'
;MWEEPVAYTAAGLNWERGVKKELAEALLAKIMDWTDEEKARERARLETFASYKYDEYQQFSPGRRFIESLALWLAQFDAGAERRTAYDFVCSRLIFFSAGEINHLVELTFPTIIRPKLLDTASARSGVPVDRVKAITETTEYRTLHRRTLYLGMSDGARTDWFRRANPLISNEQVFLGYDPSQVKAANMLGKLKRDLTKMTGAEPKDDAALFENVILIDDFTASGTSAIRIDEKEGWDGKIPTIIKALAEPDGLGACVVKDVKVTIVAYIASDQAIDHIQGLLPKLPFKGEICFEVVCRLGAAAPLDEKRDAPFFALMADDRYFDPEADDEHGKVGKTTKRYGYANGRLPVVLNHNTPNNSVYILWAEDVHTVRGLFPRVSRHRKLQQP
;
A
#
# COMPACT_ATOMS: atom_id res chain seq x y z
N MET A 1 43.39 -8.51 -31.51
CA MET A 1 42.29 -7.91 -32.28
C MET A 1 41.10 -7.91 -31.34
N TRP A 2 41.03 -6.89 -30.49
CA TRP A 2 39.98 -6.73 -29.50
C TRP A 2 39.04 -5.69 -30.09
N GLU A 3 37.83 -6.10 -30.47
CA GLU A 3 36.79 -5.16 -30.91
C GLU A 3 36.32 -4.35 -29.70
N GLU A 4 36.33 -3.03 -29.86
CA GLU A 4 35.83 -2.08 -28.85
C GLU A 4 34.30 -2.21 -28.68
N PRO A 5 33.77 -2.06 -27.46
CA PRO A 5 32.34 -2.01 -27.26
C PRO A 5 31.77 -0.70 -27.82
N VAL A 6 30.83 -0.83 -28.76
CA VAL A 6 30.08 0.28 -29.36
C VAL A 6 29.40 1.08 -28.25
N ALA A 7 29.88 2.29 -27.99
CA ALA A 7 29.26 3.23 -27.06
C ALA A 7 27.93 3.72 -27.64
N TYR A 8 26.82 3.17 -27.15
CA TYR A 8 25.50 3.76 -27.36
C TYR A 8 25.47 5.13 -26.67
N THR A 9 25.49 6.19 -27.47
CA THR A 9 25.40 7.57 -26.98
C THR A 9 24.01 7.83 -26.39
N ALA A 10 23.92 8.63 -25.33
CA ALA A 10 22.66 9.04 -24.72
C ALA A 10 21.68 9.70 -25.71
N ALA A 11 22.19 10.22 -26.84
CA ALA A 11 21.41 10.77 -27.94
C ALA A 11 20.63 9.68 -28.71
N GLY A 12 21.20 8.50 -28.95
CA GLY A 12 20.53 7.38 -29.62
C GLY A 12 19.38 6.80 -28.79
N LEU A 13 19.58 6.69 -27.47
CA LEU A 13 18.54 6.30 -26.52
C LEU A 13 17.38 7.30 -26.45
N ASN A 14 17.65 8.60 -26.56
CA ASN A 14 16.61 9.63 -26.56
C ASN A 14 15.85 9.68 -27.91
N TRP A 15 16.53 9.44 -29.04
CA TRP A 15 15.89 9.34 -30.36
C TRP A 15 14.94 8.15 -30.45
N GLU A 16 15.37 6.94 -30.10
CA GLU A 16 14.50 5.75 -30.10
C GLU A 16 13.31 5.89 -29.16
N ARG A 17 13.51 6.55 -28.01
CA ARG A 17 12.42 6.88 -27.07
C ARG A 17 11.42 7.86 -27.69
N GLY A 18 11.89 8.87 -28.45
CA GLY A 18 11.02 9.81 -29.16
C GLY A 18 10.15 9.12 -30.21
N VAL A 19 10.76 8.25 -31.02
CA VAL A 19 10.07 7.52 -32.10
C VAL A 19 8.99 6.57 -31.57
N LYS A 20 9.26 5.83 -30.49
CA LYS A 20 8.25 4.95 -29.87
C LYS A 20 7.07 5.73 -29.29
N LYS A 21 7.34 6.88 -28.67
CA LYS A 21 6.30 7.76 -28.11
C LYS A 21 5.39 8.32 -29.19
N GLU A 22 5.96 8.87 -30.26
CA GLU A 22 5.18 9.41 -31.40
C GLU A 22 4.32 8.33 -32.07
N LEU A 23 4.86 7.11 -32.19
CA LEU A 23 4.10 5.97 -32.72
C LEU A 23 2.93 5.59 -31.80
N ALA A 24 3.15 5.56 -30.48
CA ALA A 24 2.10 5.25 -29.50
C ALA A 24 0.97 6.29 -29.52
N GLU A 25 1.31 7.57 -29.64
CA GLU A 25 0.34 8.66 -29.74
C GLU A 25 -0.43 8.63 -31.07
N ALA A 26 0.26 8.34 -32.18
CA ALA A 26 -0.39 8.17 -33.48
C ALA A 26 -1.35 6.97 -33.47
N LEU A 27 -0.94 5.86 -32.83
CA LEU A 27 -1.79 4.69 -32.63
C LEU A 27 -3.01 5.03 -31.77
N LEU A 28 -2.82 5.76 -30.66
CA LEU A 28 -3.92 6.16 -29.78
C LEU A 28 -4.93 7.05 -30.51
N ALA A 29 -4.47 8.06 -31.23
CA ALA A 29 -5.35 8.94 -32.01
C ALA A 29 -6.17 8.16 -33.05
N LYS A 30 -5.53 7.19 -33.71
CA LYS A 30 -6.20 6.29 -34.66
C LYS A 30 -7.22 5.37 -33.99
N ILE A 31 -6.92 4.83 -32.80
CA ILE A 31 -7.83 3.96 -32.04
C ILE A 31 -9.07 4.74 -31.58
N MET A 32 -8.87 5.99 -31.19
CA MET A 32 -9.92 6.86 -30.67
C MET A 32 -10.71 7.60 -31.76
N ASP A 33 -10.26 7.56 -33.01
CA ASP A 33 -10.82 8.32 -34.14
C ASP A 33 -10.88 9.82 -33.84
N TRP A 34 -9.82 10.35 -33.22
CA TRP A 34 -9.72 11.75 -32.85
C TRP A 34 -9.42 12.65 -34.04
N THR A 35 -10.03 13.83 -34.05
CA THR A 35 -9.62 14.91 -34.95
C THR A 35 -8.22 15.41 -34.58
N ASP A 36 -7.55 16.13 -35.48
CA ASP A 36 -6.24 16.73 -35.19
C ASP A 36 -6.29 17.68 -33.98
N GLU A 37 -7.41 18.38 -33.80
CA GLU A 37 -7.65 19.28 -32.67
C GLU A 37 -7.79 18.52 -31.34
N GLU A 38 -8.56 17.43 -31.33
CA GLU A 38 -8.71 16.56 -30.16
C GLU A 38 -7.39 15.88 -29.80
N LYS A 39 -6.67 15.37 -30.80
CA LYS A 39 -5.36 14.77 -30.65
C LYS A 39 -4.38 15.74 -30.00
N ALA A 40 -4.32 16.98 -30.45
CA ALA A 40 -3.42 17.99 -29.88
C ALA A 40 -3.75 18.27 -28.39
N ARG A 41 -5.04 18.40 -28.07
CA ARG A 41 -5.50 18.63 -26.69
C ARG A 41 -5.22 17.45 -25.77
N GLU A 42 -5.61 16.24 -26.17
CA GLU A 42 -5.47 15.05 -25.32
C GLU A 42 -4.01 14.60 -25.20
N ARG A 43 -3.16 14.85 -26.21
CA ARG A 43 -1.72 14.57 -26.14
C ARG A 43 -1.08 15.27 -24.94
N ALA A 44 -1.27 16.60 -24.82
CA ALA A 44 -0.67 17.36 -23.73
C ALA A 44 -1.12 16.84 -22.34
N ARG A 45 -2.40 16.48 -22.22
CA ARG A 45 -2.97 15.92 -20.99
C ARG A 45 -2.38 14.55 -20.65
N LEU A 46 -2.34 13.63 -21.61
CA LEU A 46 -1.83 12.28 -21.41
C LEU A 46 -0.33 12.24 -21.15
N GLU A 47 0.44 13.12 -21.80
CA GLU A 47 1.86 13.30 -21.50
C GLU A 47 2.07 13.75 -20.05
N THR A 48 1.21 14.65 -19.56
CA THR A 48 1.23 15.08 -18.15
C THR A 48 0.92 13.91 -17.22
N PHE A 49 -0.13 13.12 -17.49
CA PHE A 49 -0.47 11.93 -16.68
C PHE A 49 0.64 10.88 -16.68
N ALA A 50 1.19 10.58 -17.85
CA ALA A 50 2.28 9.62 -18.02
C ALA A 50 3.52 10.06 -17.25
N SER A 51 4.04 11.25 -17.54
CA SER A 51 5.31 11.72 -16.98
C SER A 51 5.25 12.02 -15.48
N TYR A 52 4.09 12.42 -14.96
CA TYR A 52 3.95 12.80 -13.56
C TYR A 52 3.65 11.62 -12.63
N LYS A 53 2.92 10.60 -13.11
CA LYS A 53 2.50 9.46 -12.27
C LYS A 53 2.57 8.11 -12.97
N TYR A 54 1.94 7.96 -14.14
CA TYR A 54 1.56 6.62 -14.59
C TYR A 54 2.72 5.82 -15.19
N ASP A 55 3.76 6.48 -15.72
CA ASP A 55 4.99 5.80 -16.15
C ASP A 55 5.81 5.24 -14.97
N GLU A 56 5.48 5.60 -13.72
CA GLU A 56 6.12 5.01 -12.52
C GLU A 56 5.62 3.60 -12.19
N TYR A 57 4.61 3.07 -12.90
CA TYR A 57 4.06 1.76 -12.61
C TYR A 57 5.09 0.64 -12.87
N GLN A 58 5.52 -0.02 -11.80
CA GLN A 58 6.67 -0.92 -11.79
C GLN A 58 6.41 -2.26 -12.47
N GLN A 59 5.15 -2.63 -12.69
CA GLN A 59 4.79 -3.90 -13.34
C GLN A 59 4.66 -3.77 -14.87
N PHE A 60 4.96 -2.60 -15.46
CA PHE A 60 5.11 -2.53 -16.91
C PHE A 60 6.30 -3.36 -17.37
N SER A 61 6.13 -4.05 -18.51
CA SER A 61 7.23 -4.76 -19.15
C SER A 61 8.33 -3.80 -19.60
N PRO A 62 9.59 -4.26 -19.72
CA PRO A 62 10.69 -3.40 -20.15
C PRO A 62 10.39 -2.67 -21.45
N GLY A 63 10.52 -1.34 -21.43
CA GLY A 63 10.27 -0.48 -22.59
C GLY A 63 8.80 -0.15 -22.84
N ARG A 64 7.85 -0.68 -22.05
CA ARG A 64 6.42 -0.33 -22.11
C ARG A 64 6.11 0.85 -21.19
N ARG A 65 5.29 1.78 -21.67
CA ARG A 65 4.85 2.97 -20.93
C ARG A 65 3.34 3.11 -20.85
N PHE A 66 2.86 4.09 -20.08
CA PHE A 66 1.43 4.32 -19.90
C PHE A 66 0.68 4.55 -21.22
N ILE A 67 1.18 5.42 -22.11
CA ILE A 67 0.46 5.77 -23.36
C ILE A 67 0.30 4.55 -24.27
N GLU A 68 1.35 3.73 -24.40
CA GLU A 68 1.31 2.48 -25.17
C GLU A 68 0.34 1.47 -24.54
N SER A 69 0.40 1.33 -23.21
CA SER A 69 -0.54 0.48 -22.46
C SER A 69 -1.97 0.95 -22.63
N LEU A 70 -2.22 2.26 -22.61
CA LEU A 70 -3.52 2.86 -22.80
C LEU A 70 -4.06 2.61 -24.20
N ALA A 71 -3.26 2.81 -25.26
CA ALA A 71 -3.66 2.50 -26.62
C ALA A 71 -4.07 1.03 -26.76
N LEU A 72 -3.23 0.11 -26.30
CA LEU A 72 -3.50 -1.32 -26.38
C LEU A 72 -4.73 -1.74 -25.54
N TRP A 73 -4.90 -1.11 -24.38
CA TRP A 73 -6.06 -1.33 -23.51
C TRP A 73 -7.34 -0.80 -24.15
N LEU A 74 -7.31 0.38 -24.79
CA LEU A 74 -8.49 0.94 -25.48
C LEU A 74 -8.85 0.17 -26.75
N ALA A 75 -7.86 -0.38 -27.45
CA ALA A 75 -8.07 -1.17 -28.67
C ALA A 75 -8.96 -2.39 -28.45
N GLN A 76 -9.03 -2.92 -27.21
CA GLN A 76 -9.84 -4.09 -26.89
C GLN A 76 -11.35 -3.78 -26.87
N PHE A 77 -11.74 -2.53 -26.67
CA PHE A 77 -13.15 -2.13 -26.67
C PHE A 77 -13.67 -1.82 -28.07
N ASP A 78 -14.99 -1.95 -28.26
CA ASP A 78 -15.63 -1.59 -29.51
C ASP A 78 -15.43 -0.09 -29.84
N ALA A 79 -15.26 0.18 -31.13
CA ALA A 79 -15.09 1.54 -31.61
C ALA A 79 -16.29 2.44 -31.26
N GLY A 80 -16.03 3.71 -30.98
CA GLY A 80 -17.07 4.69 -30.65
C GLY A 80 -17.32 4.80 -29.15
N ALA A 81 -18.52 4.44 -28.69
CA ALA A 81 -19.00 4.78 -27.35
C ALA A 81 -18.25 4.04 -26.22
N GLU A 82 -17.88 2.78 -26.42
CA GLU A 82 -17.18 2.00 -25.39
C GLU A 82 -15.76 2.52 -25.15
N ARG A 83 -14.98 2.75 -26.22
CA ARG A 83 -13.66 3.38 -26.13
C ARG A 83 -13.69 4.74 -25.46
N ARG A 84 -14.66 5.59 -25.81
CA ARG A 84 -14.84 6.90 -25.16
C ARG A 84 -15.14 6.74 -23.67
N THR A 85 -16.04 5.84 -23.31
CA THR A 85 -16.37 5.55 -21.91
C THR A 85 -15.15 5.06 -21.11
N ALA A 86 -14.36 4.16 -21.68
CA ALA A 86 -13.15 3.65 -21.06
C ALA A 86 -12.07 4.74 -20.91
N TYR A 87 -11.91 5.59 -21.91
CA TYR A 87 -11.00 6.72 -21.88
C TYR A 87 -11.40 7.77 -20.83
N ASP A 88 -12.68 8.13 -20.77
CA ASP A 88 -13.22 9.10 -19.82
C ASP A 88 -13.07 8.62 -18.37
N PHE A 89 -13.22 7.31 -18.13
CA PHE A 89 -12.92 6.68 -16.85
C PHE A 89 -11.47 6.91 -16.43
N VAL A 90 -10.49 6.66 -17.32
CA VAL A 90 -9.06 6.90 -17.02
C VAL A 90 -8.82 8.37 -16.68
N CYS A 91 -9.46 9.27 -17.43
CA CYS A 91 -9.26 10.70 -17.28
C CYS A 91 -9.93 11.32 -16.03
N SER A 92 -10.97 10.68 -15.50
CA SER A 92 -11.87 11.31 -14.51
C SER A 92 -12.05 10.52 -13.21
N ARG A 93 -11.79 9.21 -13.23
CA ARG A 93 -12.06 8.32 -12.08
C ARG A 93 -10.83 7.58 -11.58
N LEU A 94 -9.81 7.37 -12.41
CA LEU A 94 -8.59 6.66 -12.02
C LEU A 94 -7.82 7.40 -10.91
N ILE A 95 -7.53 6.69 -9.83
CA ILE A 95 -6.71 7.15 -8.71
C ILE A 95 -5.39 6.40 -8.74
N PHE A 96 -4.31 7.10 -9.02
CA PHE A 96 -2.96 6.53 -8.98
C PHE A 96 -2.15 7.15 -7.84
N PHE A 97 -1.57 6.30 -7.01
CA PHE A 97 -0.62 6.69 -5.97
C PHE A 97 0.80 6.48 -6.46
N SER A 98 1.52 7.58 -6.68
CA SER A 98 2.93 7.56 -7.11
C SER A 98 3.86 7.08 -5.99
N ALA A 99 5.10 6.74 -6.35
CA ALA A 99 6.10 6.37 -5.35
C ALA A 99 6.34 7.50 -4.35
N GLY A 100 6.38 8.74 -4.84
CA GLY A 100 6.56 9.95 -4.04
C GLY A 100 5.38 10.23 -3.11
N GLU A 101 4.14 10.03 -3.58
CA GLU A 101 2.95 10.21 -2.74
C GLU A 101 2.89 9.20 -1.60
N ILE A 102 3.17 7.93 -1.88
CA ILE A 102 3.23 6.91 -0.82
C ILE A 102 4.35 7.22 0.18
N ASN A 103 5.54 7.63 -0.29
CA ASN A 103 6.63 8.06 0.59
C ASN A 103 6.25 9.25 1.48
N HIS A 104 5.47 10.19 0.94
CA HIS A 104 4.98 11.32 1.73
C HIS A 104 4.00 10.85 2.84
N LEU A 105 3.10 9.89 2.54
CA LEU A 105 2.23 9.30 3.57
C LEU A 105 3.03 8.57 4.66
N VAL A 106 4.11 7.87 4.27
CA VAL A 106 5.06 7.24 5.20
C VAL A 106 5.71 8.28 6.11
N GLU A 107 6.16 9.41 5.55
CA GLU A 107 6.78 10.51 6.30
C GLU A 107 5.82 11.17 7.29
N LEU A 108 4.54 11.32 6.92
CA LEU A 108 3.52 11.90 7.77
C LEU A 108 3.14 11.00 8.95
N THR A 109 3.27 9.68 8.81
CA THR A 109 2.80 8.69 9.79
C THR A 109 3.31 8.96 11.22
N PHE A 110 4.60 9.28 11.37
CA PHE A 110 5.14 9.58 12.70
C PHE A 110 4.65 10.90 13.28
N PRO A 111 4.82 12.06 12.62
CA PRO A 111 4.41 13.34 13.18
C PRO A 111 2.90 13.50 13.36
N THR A 112 2.05 12.84 12.56
CA THR A 112 0.59 13.04 12.61
C THR A 112 -0.16 12.01 13.45
N ILE A 113 0.35 10.78 13.59
CA ILE A 113 -0.37 9.70 14.30
C ILE A 113 0.42 9.25 15.53
N ILE A 114 1.67 8.85 15.33
CA ILE A 114 2.43 8.17 16.40
C ILE A 114 2.89 9.17 17.46
N ARG A 115 3.55 10.26 17.06
CA ARG A 115 4.09 11.26 17.97
C ARG A 115 3.01 11.88 18.87
N PRO A 116 1.82 12.27 18.40
CA PRO A 116 0.75 12.74 19.28
C PRO A 116 0.40 11.74 20.39
N LYS A 117 0.22 10.46 20.08
CA LYS A 117 -0.07 9.42 21.09
C LYS A 117 1.04 9.28 22.13
N LEU A 118 2.30 9.36 21.71
CA LEU A 118 3.45 9.35 22.62
C LEU A 118 3.52 10.61 23.50
N LEU A 119 3.20 11.79 22.94
CA LEU A 119 3.13 13.05 23.67
C LEU A 119 2.02 13.03 24.73
N ASP A 120 0.83 12.55 24.38
CA ASP A 120 -0.30 12.45 25.31
C ASP A 120 0.04 11.54 26.50
N THR A 121 0.64 10.37 26.21
CA THR A 121 1.07 9.43 27.25
C THR A 121 2.16 10.02 28.14
N ALA A 122 3.19 10.64 27.55
CA ALA A 122 4.27 11.26 28.31
C ALA A 122 3.80 12.48 29.12
N SER A 123 2.87 13.27 28.58
CA SER A 123 2.22 14.39 29.27
C SER A 123 1.49 13.90 30.52
N ALA A 124 0.63 12.89 30.37
CA ALA A 124 -0.14 12.33 31.48
C ALA A 124 0.76 11.78 32.60
N ARG A 125 1.88 11.16 32.27
CA ARG A 125 2.81 10.55 33.25
C ARG A 125 3.77 11.53 33.90
N SER A 126 4.23 12.54 33.16
CA SER A 126 5.17 13.53 33.68
C SER A 126 4.49 14.71 34.39
N GLY A 127 3.18 14.87 34.20
CA GLY A 127 2.41 16.02 34.70
C GLY A 127 2.67 17.32 33.91
N VAL A 128 3.43 17.26 32.81
CA VAL A 128 3.66 18.41 31.94
C VAL A 128 2.43 18.62 31.06
N PRO A 129 1.83 19.83 31.00
CA PRO A 129 0.68 20.12 30.15
C PRO A 129 0.87 19.77 28.66
N VAL A 130 -0.16 19.20 28.03
CA VAL A 130 -0.12 18.65 26.65
C VAL A 130 0.25 19.70 25.58
N ASP A 131 -0.07 20.97 25.82
CA ASP A 131 0.26 22.10 24.94
C ASP A 131 1.75 22.48 25.00
N ARG A 132 2.50 22.01 26.01
CA ARG A 132 3.94 22.26 26.17
C ARG A 132 4.79 21.17 25.52
N VAL A 133 4.57 20.93 24.22
CA VAL A 133 5.21 19.87 23.43
C VAL A 133 6.73 19.82 23.64
N LYS A 134 7.43 20.97 23.57
CA LYS A 134 8.89 21.02 23.74
C LYS A 134 9.32 20.51 25.12
N ALA A 135 8.66 20.96 26.18
CA ALA A 135 8.95 20.54 27.54
C ALA A 135 8.69 19.02 27.71
N ILE A 136 7.60 18.51 27.14
CA ILE A 136 7.30 17.06 27.16
C ILE A 136 8.42 16.28 26.49
N THR A 137 8.88 16.70 25.32
CA THR A 137 9.93 15.97 24.58
C THR A 137 11.30 15.94 25.29
N GLU A 138 11.56 16.90 26.18
CA GLU A 138 12.78 16.96 26.99
C GLU A 138 12.72 16.06 28.24
N THR A 139 11.52 15.61 28.65
CA THR A 139 11.36 14.71 29.79
C THR A 139 12.05 13.37 29.56
N THR A 140 12.51 12.74 30.64
CA THR A 140 12.99 11.35 30.57
C THR A 140 11.87 10.42 30.13
N GLU A 141 10.63 10.67 30.55
CA GLU A 141 9.46 9.86 30.22
C GLU A 141 9.20 9.79 28.71
N TYR A 142 9.16 10.92 28.00
CA TYR A 142 8.98 10.90 26.55
C TYR A 142 10.13 10.17 25.85
N ARG A 143 11.38 10.42 26.28
CA ARG A 143 12.57 9.82 25.66
C ARG A 143 12.60 8.30 25.84
N THR A 144 12.26 7.80 27.02
CA THR A 144 12.17 6.35 27.28
C THR A 144 10.98 5.75 26.55
N LEU A 145 9.81 6.39 26.55
CA LEU A 145 8.62 5.92 25.84
C LEU A 145 8.87 5.82 24.32
N HIS A 146 9.46 6.86 23.73
CA HIS A 146 9.87 6.86 22.33
C HIS A 146 10.83 5.71 22.03
N ARG A 147 11.80 5.44 22.92
CA ARG A 147 12.76 4.34 22.76
C ARG A 147 12.15 2.95 22.96
N ARG A 148 11.12 2.85 23.81
CA ARG A 148 10.31 1.65 24.10
C ARG A 148 9.14 1.48 23.11
N THR A 149 9.21 2.12 21.95
CA THR A 149 8.25 1.92 20.84
C THR A 149 8.90 1.07 19.74
N LEU A 150 8.25 -0.03 19.36
CA LEU A 150 8.64 -0.96 18.29
C LEU A 150 7.77 -0.72 17.06
N TYR A 151 8.34 -0.78 15.86
CA TYR A 151 7.69 -0.56 14.57
C TYR A 151 7.85 -1.81 13.69
N LEU A 152 6.73 -2.40 13.28
CA LEU A 152 6.70 -3.65 12.51
C LEU A 152 5.93 -3.45 11.20
N GLY A 153 6.53 -3.85 10.09
CA GLY A 153 5.82 -3.94 8.80
C GLY A 153 4.84 -5.12 8.78
N MET A 154 3.62 -4.87 8.30
CA MET A 154 2.58 -5.88 8.09
C MET A 154 2.55 -6.42 6.66
N SER A 155 3.31 -5.82 5.74
CA SER A 155 3.45 -6.23 4.35
C SER A 155 4.78 -5.79 3.75
N ASP A 156 5.12 -6.37 2.60
CA ASP A 156 6.25 -5.94 1.77
C ASP A 156 6.12 -4.44 1.38
N GLY A 157 4.89 -3.94 1.27
CA GLY A 157 4.57 -2.56 0.90
C GLY A 157 4.75 -1.55 2.02
N ALA A 158 4.95 -1.96 3.28
CA ALA A 158 4.98 -1.07 4.45
C ALA A 158 6.09 0.00 4.44
N ARG A 159 7.09 -0.10 3.55
CA ARG A 159 8.22 0.85 3.39
C ARG A 159 8.88 1.24 4.71
N THR A 160 9.10 0.27 5.60
CA THR A 160 9.66 0.56 6.93
C THR A 160 11.10 1.08 6.87
N ASP A 161 11.83 0.78 5.79
CA ASP A 161 13.14 1.36 5.50
C ASP A 161 13.05 2.87 5.20
N TRP A 162 12.05 3.30 4.43
CA TRP A 162 11.77 4.72 4.18
C TRP A 162 11.31 5.41 5.46
N PHE A 163 10.38 4.79 6.19
CA PHE A 163 9.90 5.28 7.49
C PHE A 163 11.06 5.58 8.46
N ARG A 164 12.02 4.65 8.57
CA ARG A 164 13.22 4.82 9.41
C ARG A 164 14.13 5.94 8.91
N ARG A 165 14.28 6.14 7.58
CA ARG A 165 15.06 7.25 7.02
C ARG A 165 14.39 8.60 7.26
N ALA A 166 13.07 8.67 7.17
CA ALA A 166 12.28 9.86 7.45
C ALA A 166 12.31 10.26 8.94
N ASN A 167 12.61 9.32 9.83
CA ASN A 167 12.60 9.53 11.28
C ASN A 167 13.97 9.21 11.93
N PRO A 168 14.97 10.11 11.85
CA PRO A 168 16.33 9.86 12.32
C PRO A 168 16.48 9.60 13.82
N LEU A 169 15.48 10.00 14.62
CA LEU A 169 15.46 9.77 16.07
C LEU A 169 15.07 8.32 16.42
N ILE A 170 14.50 7.58 15.47
CA ILE A 170 14.15 6.16 15.64
C ILE A 170 15.39 5.33 15.33
N SER A 171 15.80 4.49 16.28
CA SER A 171 16.95 3.61 16.09
C SER A 171 16.61 2.42 15.18
N ASN A 172 17.62 1.85 14.53
CA ASN A 172 17.42 0.67 13.65
C ASN A 172 16.78 -0.52 14.39
N GLU A 173 17.03 -0.66 15.69
CA GLU A 173 16.50 -1.74 16.53
C GLU A 173 15.05 -1.55 16.93
N GLN A 174 14.44 -0.44 16.53
CA GLN A 174 13.01 -0.22 16.70
C GLN A 174 12.24 -0.59 15.44
N VAL A 175 12.88 -0.81 14.29
CA VAL A 175 12.17 -0.94 13.01
C VAL A 175 12.45 -2.28 12.35
N PHE A 176 11.38 -3.01 12.01
CA PHE A 176 11.46 -4.33 11.39
C PHE A 176 10.58 -4.38 10.15
N LEU A 177 11.09 -5.07 9.11
CA LEU A 177 10.36 -5.29 7.86
C LEU A 177 9.16 -6.23 8.04
N GLY A 178 9.25 -7.16 8.98
CA GLY A 178 8.18 -8.11 9.29
C GLY A 178 8.02 -8.30 10.81
N TYR A 179 6.95 -8.98 11.18
CA TYR A 179 6.51 -9.17 12.57
C TYR A 179 7.03 -10.43 13.25
N ASP A 180 7.85 -11.24 12.59
CA ASP A 180 8.46 -12.47 13.15
C ASP A 180 9.98 -12.31 13.29
N PRO A 181 10.47 -11.64 14.36
CA PRO A 181 11.90 -11.55 14.61
C PRO A 181 12.44 -12.87 15.17
N SER A 182 13.55 -13.36 14.61
CA SER A 182 14.24 -14.52 15.17
C SER A 182 14.68 -14.29 16.62
N GLN A 183 14.79 -15.36 17.42
CA GLN A 183 15.20 -15.27 18.83
C GLN A 183 16.52 -14.51 19.03
N VAL A 184 17.50 -14.72 18.13
CA VAL A 184 18.78 -14.00 18.16
C VAL A 184 18.57 -12.49 17.98
N LYS A 185 17.68 -12.11 17.07
CA LYS A 185 17.37 -10.70 16.79
C LYS A 185 16.62 -10.06 17.96
N ALA A 186 15.66 -10.78 18.54
CA ALA A 186 14.94 -10.37 19.75
C ALA A 186 15.88 -10.11 20.93
N ALA A 187 16.81 -11.02 21.21
CA ALA A 187 17.78 -10.87 22.30
C ALA A 187 18.72 -9.66 22.09
N ASN A 188 19.21 -9.45 20.87
CA ASN A 188 20.07 -8.31 20.55
C ASN A 188 19.32 -6.97 20.71
N MET A 189 18.08 -6.92 20.22
CA MET A 189 17.19 -5.77 20.34
C MET A 189 16.96 -5.38 21.80
N LEU A 190 16.60 -6.34 22.65
CA LEU A 190 16.42 -6.10 24.10
C LEU A 190 17.73 -5.66 24.77
N GLY A 191 18.86 -6.26 24.40
CA GLY A 191 20.17 -5.85 24.91
C GLY A 191 20.52 -4.39 24.56
N LYS A 192 20.22 -3.95 23.34
CA LYS A 192 20.39 -2.56 22.91
C LYS A 192 19.39 -1.63 23.61
N LEU A 193 18.13 -2.04 23.74
CA LEU A 193 17.10 -1.30 24.47
C LEU A 193 17.54 -1.03 25.92
N LYS A 194 17.95 -2.07 26.66
CA LYS A 194 18.45 -1.94 28.04
C LYS A 194 19.61 -0.94 28.13
N ARG A 195 20.62 -1.07 27.27
CA ARG A 195 21.78 -0.16 27.26
C ARG A 195 21.38 1.30 27.03
N ASP A 196 20.47 1.55 26.09
CA ASP A 196 20.01 2.91 25.78
C ASP A 196 19.20 3.49 26.95
N LEU A 197 18.31 2.70 27.55
CA LEU A 197 17.53 3.10 28.72
C LEU A 197 18.41 3.38 29.95
N THR A 198 19.46 2.57 30.19
CA THR A 198 20.42 2.84 31.26
C THR A 198 21.11 4.18 31.07
N LYS A 199 21.51 4.51 29.84
CA LYS A 199 22.12 5.82 29.54
C LYS A 199 21.14 6.98 29.74
N MET A 200 19.86 6.79 29.42
CA MET A 200 18.83 7.83 29.55
C MET A 200 18.40 8.08 30.99
N THR A 201 18.36 7.03 31.82
CA THR A 201 17.78 7.08 33.18
C THR A 201 18.84 7.06 34.28
N GLY A 202 20.08 6.66 33.96
CA GLY A 202 21.17 6.50 34.93
C GLY A 202 21.13 5.18 35.72
N ALA A 203 20.12 4.33 35.49
CA ALA A 203 19.98 3.04 36.16
C ALA A 203 19.55 1.95 35.18
N GLU A 204 19.98 0.71 35.43
CA GLU A 204 19.58 -0.40 34.58
C GLU A 204 18.07 -0.69 34.71
N PRO A 205 17.31 -0.72 33.61
CA PRO A 205 15.88 -1.02 33.68
C PRO A 205 15.68 -2.49 34.09
N LYS A 206 14.71 -2.72 34.97
CA LYS A 206 14.32 -4.05 35.45
C LYS A 206 12.92 -4.40 34.97
N ASP A 207 12.67 -5.70 34.83
CA ASP A 207 11.35 -6.25 34.48
C ASP A 207 10.73 -5.54 33.26
N ASP A 208 9.47 -5.13 33.35
CA ASP A 208 8.73 -4.47 32.27
C ASP A 208 9.38 -3.17 31.77
N ALA A 209 10.13 -2.46 32.62
CA ALA A 209 10.84 -1.25 32.22
C ALA A 209 11.93 -1.52 31.16
N ALA A 210 12.37 -2.78 31.04
CA ALA A 210 13.35 -3.21 30.05
C ALA A 210 12.72 -3.72 28.73
N LEU A 211 11.40 -3.68 28.61
CA LEU A 211 10.63 -4.19 27.47
C LEU A 211 10.02 -3.06 26.64
N PHE A 212 9.59 -3.38 25.42
CA PHE A 212 8.82 -2.46 24.59
C PHE A 212 7.40 -2.29 25.13
N GLU A 213 6.93 -1.05 25.17
CA GLU A 213 5.62 -0.69 25.71
C GLU A 213 4.58 -0.42 24.60
N ASN A 214 5.06 0.07 23.46
CA ASN A 214 4.22 0.37 22.30
C ASN A 214 4.69 -0.45 21.10
N VAL A 215 3.75 -0.98 20.34
CA VAL A 215 3.97 -1.64 19.05
C VAL A 215 3.16 -0.92 17.98
N ILE A 216 3.84 -0.42 16.97
CA ILE A 216 3.25 0.24 15.82
C ILE A 216 3.31 -0.74 14.65
N LEU A 217 2.14 -1.16 14.17
CA LEU A 217 2.01 -2.03 13.00
C LEU A 217 1.71 -1.16 11.78
N ILE A 218 2.48 -1.32 10.71
CA ILE A 218 2.41 -0.44 9.54
C ILE A 218 2.07 -1.25 8.29
N ASP A 219 1.05 -0.82 7.55
CA ASP A 219 0.66 -1.40 6.25
C ASP A 219 0.47 -0.27 5.21
N ASP A 220 0.66 -0.58 3.94
CA ASP A 220 0.58 0.41 2.88
C ASP A 220 -0.84 0.68 2.39
N PHE A 221 -1.61 -0.38 2.17
CA PHE A 221 -2.94 -0.29 1.60
C PHE A 221 -3.88 -1.36 2.15
N THR A 222 -5.07 -0.95 2.56
CA THR A 222 -6.17 -1.87 2.91
C THR A 222 -7.50 -1.42 2.29
N ALA A 223 -8.11 -2.29 1.49
CA ALA A 223 -9.35 -1.97 0.77
C ALA A 223 -10.59 -2.57 1.44
N SER A 224 -10.68 -3.90 1.55
CA SER A 224 -11.82 -4.56 2.23
C SER A 224 -11.56 -4.84 3.70
N GLY A 225 -10.30 -4.81 4.15
CA GLY A 225 -9.92 -5.16 5.53
C GLY A 225 -9.87 -6.66 5.83
N THR A 226 -10.34 -7.54 4.93
CA THR A 226 -10.46 -8.99 5.18
C THR A 226 -9.11 -9.73 5.29
N SER A 227 -8.07 -9.25 4.63
CA SER A 227 -6.70 -9.76 4.79
C SER A 227 -6.05 -9.27 6.10
N ALA A 228 -6.49 -8.11 6.60
CA ALA A 228 -6.02 -7.56 7.87
C ALA A 228 -6.64 -8.32 9.05
N ILE A 229 -7.96 -8.51 9.05
CA ILE A 229 -8.69 -9.23 10.11
C ILE A 229 -10.01 -9.82 9.56
N ARG A 230 -10.30 -11.07 9.92
CA ARG A 230 -11.58 -11.74 9.65
C ARG A 230 -11.83 -12.83 10.69
N ILE A 231 -13.07 -13.32 10.73
CA ILE A 231 -13.45 -14.52 11.48
C ILE A 231 -13.76 -15.61 10.45
N ASP A 232 -12.96 -16.66 10.44
CA ASP A 232 -13.22 -17.90 9.73
C ASP A 232 -14.13 -18.80 10.57
N GLU A 233 -15.13 -19.43 9.93
CA GLU A 233 -16.12 -20.28 10.61
C GLU A 233 -15.50 -21.53 11.26
N LYS A 234 -14.37 -22.02 10.75
CA LYS A 234 -13.69 -23.23 11.22
C LYS A 234 -12.48 -22.93 12.09
N GLU A 235 -11.67 -21.95 11.71
CA GLU A 235 -10.38 -21.67 12.35
C GLU A 235 -10.41 -20.47 13.31
N GLY A 236 -11.54 -19.76 13.41
CA GLY A 236 -11.69 -18.60 14.28
C GLY A 236 -11.03 -17.35 13.71
N TRP A 237 -10.26 -16.62 14.50
CA TRP A 237 -9.66 -15.35 14.05
C TRP A 237 -8.51 -15.58 13.06
N ASP A 238 -8.57 -14.89 11.92
CA ASP A 238 -7.58 -15.01 10.84
C ASP A 238 -7.25 -13.63 10.24
N GLY A 239 -6.09 -13.52 9.59
CA GLY A 239 -5.53 -12.31 9.04
C GLY A 239 -4.24 -11.87 9.73
N LYS A 240 -3.62 -10.83 9.17
CA LYS A 240 -2.35 -10.27 9.66
C LYS A 240 -2.45 -9.81 11.12
N ILE A 241 -3.52 -9.09 11.48
CA ILE A 241 -3.69 -8.54 12.83
C ILE A 241 -3.82 -9.66 13.86
N PRO A 242 -4.76 -10.62 13.76
CA PRO A 242 -4.82 -11.73 14.72
C PRO A 242 -3.51 -12.52 14.85
N THR A 243 -2.81 -12.74 13.73
CA THR A 243 -1.52 -13.44 13.72
C THR A 243 -0.47 -12.71 14.58
N ILE A 244 -0.34 -11.40 14.39
CA ILE A 244 0.60 -10.57 15.15
C ILE A 244 0.20 -10.47 16.62
N ILE A 245 -1.10 -10.28 16.89
CA ILE A 245 -1.63 -10.19 18.25
C ILE A 245 -1.41 -11.50 19.02
N LYS A 246 -1.58 -12.65 18.36
CA LYS A 246 -1.24 -13.96 18.94
C LYS A 246 0.25 -14.00 19.28
N ALA A 247 1.13 -13.63 18.35
CA ALA A 247 2.58 -13.61 18.59
C ALA A 247 3.01 -12.68 19.73
N LEU A 248 2.30 -11.56 19.94
CA LEU A 248 2.52 -10.64 21.06
C LEU A 248 2.03 -11.21 22.40
N ALA A 249 1.09 -12.16 22.38
CA ALA A 249 0.54 -12.78 23.58
C ALA A 249 1.32 -14.03 24.03
N GLU A 250 2.16 -14.60 23.17
CA GLU A 250 3.02 -15.73 23.52
C GLU A 250 4.14 -15.31 24.50
N PRO A 251 4.57 -16.20 25.41
CA PRO A 251 5.60 -15.87 26.40
C PRO A 251 7.02 -15.81 25.82
N ASP A 252 7.21 -16.23 24.57
CA ASP A 252 8.49 -16.27 23.86
C ASP A 252 8.47 -15.36 22.61
N GLY A 253 9.57 -15.37 21.85
CA GLY A 253 9.67 -14.63 20.59
C GLY A 253 9.36 -13.13 20.74
N LEU A 254 8.35 -12.68 20.00
CA LEU A 254 7.92 -11.28 20.00
C LEU A 254 7.26 -10.88 21.33
N GLY A 255 6.45 -11.75 21.93
CA GLY A 255 5.77 -11.45 23.20
C GLY A 255 6.74 -11.31 24.38
N ALA A 256 7.86 -12.05 24.37
CA ALA A 256 8.96 -11.86 25.33
C ALA A 256 9.64 -10.48 25.26
N CYS A 257 9.43 -9.73 24.17
CA CYS A 257 10.03 -8.41 23.97
C CYS A 257 9.15 -7.26 24.46
N VAL A 258 7.88 -7.51 24.77
CA VAL A 258 6.89 -6.48 25.08
C VAL A 258 6.34 -6.63 26.50
N VAL A 259 5.86 -5.53 27.08
CA VAL A 259 5.12 -5.59 28.34
C VAL A 259 3.80 -6.34 28.17
N LYS A 260 3.26 -6.90 29.26
CA LYS A 260 2.02 -7.67 29.23
C LYS A 260 0.81 -6.90 28.68
N ASP A 261 0.71 -5.62 29.02
CA ASP A 261 -0.37 -4.73 28.62
C ASP A 261 0.09 -3.80 27.48
N VAL A 262 0.79 -4.36 26.49
CA VAL A 262 1.37 -3.60 25.36
C VAL A 262 0.28 -2.85 24.58
N LYS A 263 0.59 -1.62 24.18
CA LYS A 263 -0.28 -0.80 23.34
C LYS A 263 0.04 -1.01 21.88
N VAL A 264 -0.95 -1.41 21.09
CA VAL A 264 -0.82 -1.67 19.66
C VAL A 264 -1.54 -0.58 18.87
N THR A 265 -0.79 0.14 18.02
CA THR A 265 -1.37 1.09 17.05
C THR A 265 -1.13 0.54 15.65
N ILE A 266 -2.20 0.20 14.96
CA ILE A 266 -2.15 -0.19 13.55
C ILE A 266 -2.32 1.07 12.70
N VAL A 267 -1.41 1.30 11.76
CA VAL A 267 -1.45 2.41 10.82
C VAL A 267 -1.47 1.88 9.40
N ALA A 268 -2.55 2.16 8.67
CA ALA A 268 -2.58 2.01 7.23
C ALA A 268 -2.25 3.35 6.56
N TYR A 269 -1.32 3.38 5.62
CA TYR A 269 -1.06 4.62 4.86
C TYR A 269 -2.29 5.00 4.04
N ILE A 270 -2.92 4.03 3.38
CA ILE A 270 -4.13 4.23 2.58
C ILE A 270 -5.18 3.20 2.99
N ALA A 271 -6.40 3.63 3.28
CA ALA A 271 -7.51 2.72 3.54
C ALA A 271 -8.82 3.18 2.93
N SER A 272 -9.63 2.25 2.43
CA SER A 272 -11.01 2.55 2.03
C SER A 272 -11.96 2.59 3.22
N ASP A 273 -13.06 3.33 3.09
CA ASP A 273 -14.15 3.36 4.07
C ASP A 273 -14.62 1.95 4.43
N GLN A 274 -14.74 1.05 3.45
CA GLN A 274 -15.10 -0.35 3.66
C GLN A 274 -14.11 -1.07 4.60
N ALA A 275 -12.80 -0.88 4.40
CA ALA A 275 -11.78 -1.48 5.27
C ALA A 275 -11.81 -0.87 6.67
N ILE A 276 -12.00 0.45 6.77
CA ILE A 276 -12.05 1.16 8.05
C ILE A 276 -13.20 0.61 8.88
N ASP A 277 -14.41 0.57 8.33
CA ASP A 277 -15.59 0.08 9.01
C ASP A 277 -15.44 -1.40 9.40
N HIS A 278 -14.91 -2.22 8.49
CA HIS A 278 -14.67 -3.64 8.73
C HIS A 278 -13.67 -3.88 9.87
N ILE A 279 -12.51 -3.23 9.81
CA ILE A 279 -11.45 -3.39 10.81
C ILE A 279 -11.90 -2.84 12.17
N GLN A 280 -12.47 -1.64 12.22
CA GLN A 280 -12.96 -1.04 13.46
C GLN A 280 -14.15 -1.82 14.06
N GLY A 281 -14.97 -2.47 13.23
CA GLY A 281 -16.06 -3.33 13.71
C GLY A 281 -15.62 -4.68 14.29
N LEU A 282 -14.42 -5.15 13.95
CA LEU A 282 -13.86 -6.42 14.41
C LEU A 282 -12.81 -6.26 15.52
N LEU A 283 -12.02 -5.19 15.50
CA LEU A 283 -10.93 -4.98 16.47
C LEU A 283 -11.38 -5.07 17.94
N PRO A 284 -12.49 -4.44 18.38
CA PRO A 284 -12.94 -4.55 19.77
C PRO A 284 -13.35 -5.97 20.20
N LYS A 285 -13.60 -6.87 19.24
CA LYS A 285 -13.99 -8.26 19.50
C LYS A 285 -12.80 -9.20 19.54
N LEU A 286 -11.62 -8.77 19.07
CA LEU A 286 -10.41 -9.57 19.05
C LEU A 286 -9.92 -9.76 20.50
N PRO A 287 -9.75 -11.00 20.99
CA PRO A 287 -9.29 -11.24 22.35
C PRO A 287 -7.84 -10.77 22.51
N PHE A 288 -7.66 -9.66 23.20
CA PHE A 288 -6.35 -9.08 23.49
C PHE A 288 -6.39 -8.36 24.85
N LYS A 289 -5.35 -8.55 25.67
CA LYS A 289 -5.27 -7.95 27.01
C LYS A 289 -4.79 -6.49 26.98
N GLY A 290 -4.03 -6.11 25.95
CA GLY A 290 -3.54 -4.75 25.77
C GLY A 290 -4.56 -3.83 25.08
N GLU A 291 -4.13 -2.61 24.77
CA GLU A 291 -4.91 -1.65 24.00
C GLU A 291 -4.61 -1.83 22.51
N ILE A 292 -5.64 -1.77 21.65
CA ILE A 292 -5.48 -1.82 20.20
C ILE A 292 -6.28 -0.70 19.53
N CYS A 293 -5.65 0.03 18.61
CA CYS A 293 -6.32 1.04 17.80
C CYS A 293 -5.89 0.97 16.33
N PHE A 294 -6.75 1.48 15.46
CA PHE A 294 -6.53 1.53 14.02
C PHE A 294 -6.64 2.97 13.52
N GLU A 295 -5.61 3.41 12.81
CA GLU A 295 -5.44 4.76 12.31
C GLU A 295 -5.11 4.71 10.81
N VAL A 296 -5.51 5.76 10.09
CA VAL A 296 -5.35 5.85 8.64
C VAL A 296 -4.78 7.21 8.28
N VAL A 297 -3.72 7.23 7.46
CA VAL A 297 -3.13 8.50 6.99
C VAL A 297 -3.96 9.11 5.86
N CYS A 298 -4.31 8.30 4.85
CA CYS A 298 -5.10 8.69 3.70
C CYS A 298 -6.36 7.81 3.57
N ARG A 299 -7.53 8.40 3.83
CA ARG A 299 -8.83 7.73 3.69
C ARG A 299 -9.37 7.89 2.27
N LEU A 300 -9.65 6.77 1.60
CA LEU A 300 -10.42 6.73 0.36
C LEU A 300 -11.91 6.80 0.72
N GLY A 301 -12.44 8.02 0.72
CA GLY A 301 -13.83 8.29 1.09
C GLY A 301 -14.87 7.61 0.19
N ALA A 302 -16.13 7.65 0.60
CA ALA A 302 -17.28 7.01 -0.07
C ALA A 302 -17.46 7.30 -1.58
N ALA A 303 -16.87 8.37 -2.12
CA ALA A 303 -16.90 8.68 -3.54
C ALA A 303 -15.80 7.99 -4.37
N ALA A 304 -14.81 7.37 -3.72
CA ALA A 304 -13.71 6.69 -4.40
C ALA A 304 -14.16 5.42 -5.14
N PRO A 305 -14.92 4.48 -4.53
CA PRO A 305 -15.49 3.36 -5.27
C PRO A 305 -16.39 3.83 -6.40
N LEU A 306 -16.44 3.06 -7.49
CA LEU A 306 -17.38 3.29 -8.57
C LEU A 306 -18.80 3.01 -8.09
N ASP A 307 -19.73 3.85 -8.53
CA ASP A 307 -21.15 3.78 -8.22
C ASP A 307 -21.97 3.45 -9.47
N GLU A 308 -22.96 2.56 -9.34
CA GLU A 308 -23.75 2.05 -10.46
C GLU A 308 -24.55 3.13 -11.18
N LYS A 309 -24.92 4.22 -10.50
CA LYS A 309 -25.68 5.33 -11.11
C LYS A 309 -24.75 6.38 -11.69
N ARG A 310 -23.76 6.83 -10.91
CA ARG A 310 -22.82 7.87 -11.32
C ARG A 310 -21.89 7.41 -12.44
N ASP A 311 -21.41 6.17 -12.35
CA ASP A 311 -20.45 5.58 -13.27
C ASP A 311 -21.11 4.56 -14.22
N ALA A 312 -22.44 4.70 -14.45
CA ALA A 312 -23.27 3.73 -15.17
C ALA A 312 -22.70 3.26 -16.53
N PRO A 313 -22.18 4.14 -17.40
CA PRO A 313 -21.60 3.69 -18.67
C PRO A 313 -20.40 2.75 -18.48
N PHE A 314 -19.52 3.04 -17.51
CA PHE A 314 -18.36 2.18 -17.23
C PHE A 314 -18.78 0.90 -16.50
N PHE A 315 -19.83 0.94 -15.68
CA PHE A 315 -20.44 -0.27 -15.12
C PHE A 315 -20.98 -1.22 -16.20
N ALA A 316 -21.57 -0.67 -17.27
CA ALA A 316 -22.02 -1.48 -18.41
C ALA A 316 -20.83 -2.19 -19.08
N LEU A 317 -19.68 -1.51 -19.25
CA LEU A 317 -18.45 -2.15 -19.75
C LEU A 317 -17.96 -3.24 -18.79
N MET A 318 -17.93 -2.95 -17.49
CA MET A 318 -17.53 -3.94 -16.50
C MET A 318 -18.44 -5.16 -16.50
N ALA A 319 -19.73 -5.00 -16.78
CA ALA A 319 -20.73 -6.09 -16.78
C ALA A 319 -20.69 -6.96 -18.05
N ASP A 320 -20.05 -6.51 -19.13
CA ASP A 320 -19.95 -7.25 -20.39
C ASP A 320 -18.95 -8.42 -20.27
N ASP A 321 -19.36 -9.61 -20.68
CA ASP A 321 -18.54 -10.83 -20.63
C ASP A 321 -17.32 -10.78 -21.55
N ARG A 322 -17.32 -9.93 -22.58
CA ARG A 322 -16.15 -9.71 -23.45
C ARG A 322 -14.96 -9.10 -22.71
N TYR A 323 -15.21 -8.40 -21.61
CA TYR A 323 -14.21 -7.67 -20.83
C TYR A 323 -13.95 -8.31 -19.46
N PHE A 324 -14.29 -9.59 -19.30
CA PHE A 324 -13.98 -10.36 -18.11
C PHE A 324 -13.51 -11.77 -18.45
N ASP A 325 -12.39 -12.17 -17.86
CA ASP A 325 -11.93 -13.56 -17.93
C ASP A 325 -12.42 -14.33 -16.69
N PRO A 326 -13.24 -15.39 -16.85
CA PRO A 326 -13.69 -16.21 -15.74
C PRO A 326 -12.55 -16.87 -14.94
N GLU A 327 -11.36 -17.08 -15.52
CA GLU A 327 -10.21 -17.62 -14.79
C GLU A 327 -9.69 -16.67 -13.71
N ALA A 328 -10.03 -15.37 -13.80
CA ALA A 328 -9.70 -14.41 -12.75
C ALA A 328 -10.40 -14.73 -11.42
N ASP A 329 -11.57 -15.37 -11.46
CA ASP A 329 -12.32 -15.85 -10.29
C ASP A 329 -11.74 -17.19 -9.78
N ASP A 330 -10.49 -17.15 -9.32
CA ASP A 330 -9.80 -18.25 -8.64
C ASP A 330 -10.49 -18.70 -7.33
N GLU A 331 -9.91 -19.70 -6.63
CA GLU A 331 -10.45 -20.19 -5.36
C GLU A 331 -10.62 -19.09 -4.29
N HIS A 332 -9.84 -18.01 -4.33
CA HIS A 332 -10.03 -16.86 -3.44
C HIS A 332 -11.23 -15.98 -3.83
N GLY A 333 -11.63 -15.96 -5.10
CA GLY A 333 -12.90 -15.39 -5.56
C GLY A 333 -14.12 -16.13 -5.00
N LYS A 334 -14.04 -17.45 -4.85
CA LYS A 334 -15.09 -18.28 -4.23
C LYS A 334 -15.30 -17.97 -2.74
N VAL A 335 -14.23 -17.65 -2.01
CA VAL A 335 -14.30 -17.24 -0.59
C VAL A 335 -14.98 -15.89 -0.42
N GLY A 336 -14.76 -14.95 -1.35
CA GLY A 336 -15.41 -13.64 -1.35
C GLY A 336 -16.89 -13.65 -1.75
N LYS A 337 -17.40 -14.76 -2.31
CA LYS A 337 -18.76 -14.90 -2.87
C LYS A 337 -19.14 -13.80 -3.89
N THR A 338 -18.16 -13.08 -4.42
CA THR A 338 -18.34 -11.95 -5.35
C THR A 338 -17.32 -12.07 -6.47
N THR A 339 -17.77 -11.93 -7.70
CA THR A 339 -16.90 -11.88 -8.87
C THR A 339 -15.86 -10.76 -8.75
N LYS A 340 -14.61 -11.04 -9.11
CA LYS A 340 -13.51 -10.07 -9.16
C LYS A 340 -13.69 -9.04 -10.28
N ARG A 341 -14.67 -9.22 -11.17
CA ARG A 341 -15.11 -8.23 -12.17
C ARG A 341 -15.17 -6.82 -11.59
N TYR A 342 -15.83 -6.69 -10.43
CA TYR A 342 -15.99 -5.42 -9.70
C TYR A 342 -14.93 -5.20 -8.62
N GLY A 343 -13.84 -5.96 -8.64
CA GLY A 343 -12.84 -6.01 -7.58
C GLY A 343 -13.22 -6.94 -6.43
N TYR A 344 -12.20 -7.53 -5.81
CA TYR A 344 -12.33 -8.40 -4.65
C TYR A 344 -13.17 -7.76 -3.53
N ALA A 345 -14.05 -8.55 -2.90
CA ALA A 345 -15.02 -8.12 -1.90
C ALA A 345 -15.92 -6.95 -2.37
N ASN A 346 -16.19 -6.90 -3.68
CA ASN A 346 -16.96 -5.85 -4.34
C ASN A 346 -16.41 -4.43 -4.08
N GLY A 347 -15.07 -4.30 -4.02
CA GLY A 347 -14.40 -3.06 -3.66
C GLY A 347 -14.63 -1.91 -4.65
N ARG A 348 -14.85 -2.23 -5.94
CA ARG A 348 -15.16 -1.28 -7.02
C ARG A 348 -14.16 -0.12 -7.13
N LEU A 349 -12.91 -0.35 -6.72
CA LEU A 349 -11.94 0.74 -6.64
C LEU A 349 -11.33 1.05 -8.02
N PRO A 350 -11.20 2.32 -8.40
CA PRO A 350 -10.41 2.72 -9.55
C PRO A 350 -8.96 3.04 -9.12
N VAL A 351 -8.37 2.23 -8.23
CA VAL A 351 -7.09 2.54 -7.56
C VAL A 351 -5.93 1.75 -8.17
N VAL A 352 -4.79 2.42 -8.34
CA VAL A 352 -3.52 1.82 -8.74
C VAL A 352 -2.42 2.34 -7.81
N LEU A 353 -1.57 1.44 -7.31
CA LEU A 353 -0.35 1.83 -6.60
C LEU A 353 0.83 1.68 -7.54
N ASN A 354 1.84 2.53 -7.40
CA ASN A 354 3.03 2.50 -8.25
C ASN A 354 3.67 1.11 -8.40
N HIS A 355 3.60 0.26 -7.37
CA HIS A 355 4.23 -1.06 -7.35
C HIS A 355 3.28 -2.22 -7.69
N ASN A 356 1.96 -1.98 -7.67
CA ASN A 356 0.94 -3.00 -7.90
C ASN A 356 -0.47 -2.39 -8.06
N THR A 357 -1.33 -2.99 -8.88
CA THR A 357 -2.77 -2.69 -8.87
C THR A 357 -3.50 -3.60 -7.86
N PRO A 358 -4.14 -3.07 -6.80
CA PRO A 358 -4.86 -3.89 -5.83
C PRO A 358 -5.98 -4.72 -6.49
N ASN A 359 -6.24 -5.93 -6.00
CA ASN A 359 -7.29 -6.80 -6.56
C ASN A 359 -8.70 -6.33 -6.17
N ASN A 360 -8.83 -5.47 -5.16
CA ASN A 360 -10.06 -4.73 -4.86
C ASN A 360 -10.37 -3.65 -5.91
N SER A 361 -9.41 -3.31 -6.77
CA SER A 361 -9.68 -2.48 -7.93
C SER A 361 -10.43 -3.26 -9.00
N VAL A 362 -11.09 -2.57 -9.92
CA VAL A 362 -11.87 -3.21 -10.98
C VAL A 362 -10.98 -4.05 -11.91
N TYR A 363 -11.44 -5.24 -12.28
CA TYR A 363 -10.63 -6.26 -12.99
C TYR A 363 -9.95 -5.74 -14.24
N ILE A 364 -10.69 -4.95 -15.04
CA ILE A 364 -10.24 -4.39 -16.31
C ILE A 364 -8.96 -3.55 -16.15
N LEU A 365 -8.68 -3.01 -14.96
CA LEU A 365 -7.42 -2.31 -14.69
C LEU A 365 -6.23 -3.26 -14.56
N TRP A 366 -6.41 -4.44 -13.99
CA TRP A 366 -5.29 -5.26 -13.51
C TRP A 366 -5.18 -6.65 -14.11
N ALA A 367 -6.09 -7.02 -15.01
CA ALA A 367 -6.05 -8.30 -15.72
C ALA A 367 -4.61 -8.68 -16.10
N GLU A 368 -4.19 -9.84 -15.64
CA GLU A 368 -2.86 -10.40 -15.86
C GLU A 368 -2.65 -10.79 -17.32
N ASP A 369 -1.39 -10.87 -17.75
CA ASP A 369 -1.02 -11.23 -19.14
C ASP A 369 -1.48 -12.64 -19.56
N VAL A 370 -1.83 -13.50 -18.60
CA VAL A 370 -2.37 -14.85 -18.86
C VAL A 370 -3.85 -14.85 -19.19
N HIS A 371 -4.57 -13.76 -18.89
CA HIS A 371 -5.99 -13.65 -19.18
C HIS A 371 -6.25 -13.19 -20.61
N THR A 372 -7.46 -13.48 -21.07
CA THR A 372 -8.01 -13.04 -22.37
C THR A 372 -8.22 -11.53 -22.45
N VAL A 373 -8.38 -10.86 -21.31
CA VAL A 373 -8.60 -9.41 -21.19
C VAL A 373 -7.28 -8.71 -20.87
N ARG A 374 -7.05 -7.55 -21.49
CA ARG A 374 -5.84 -6.77 -21.25
C ARG A 374 -6.04 -5.81 -20.10
N GLY A 375 -5.18 -5.87 -19.08
CA GLY A 375 -5.11 -4.88 -18.01
C GLY A 375 -4.41 -3.59 -18.46
N LEU A 376 -4.92 -2.43 -18.02
CA LEU A 376 -4.22 -1.14 -18.23
C LEU A 376 -2.94 -1.07 -17.39
N PHE A 377 -3.03 -1.54 -16.15
CA PHE A 377 -1.96 -1.65 -15.16
C PHE A 377 -1.90 -3.12 -14.69
N PRO A 378 -1.41 -4.03 -15.55
CA PRO A 378 -1.52 -5.46 -15.31
C PRO A 378 -0.79 -5.88 -14.04
N ARG A 379 -1.31 -6.91 -13.38
CA ARG A 379 -0.59 -7.60 -12.31
C ARG A 379 0.29 -8.69 -12.89
N VAL A 380 1.40 -8.96 -12.20
CA VAL A 380 2.26 -10.10 -12.48
C VAL A 380 2.02 -11.13 -11.38
N SER A 381 1.46 -12.28 -11.74
CA SER A 381 1.36 -13.39 -10.79
C SER A 381 2.77 -13.85 -10.36
N ARG A 382 2.96 -13.98 -9.05
CA ARG A 382 4.19 -14.52 -8.44
C ARG A 382 4.46 -15.97 -8.89
N HIS A 383 3.44 -16.66 -9.38
CA HIS A 383 3.56 -17.97 -10.01
C HIS A 383 3.48 -17.80 -11.53
N ARG A 384 4.58 -17.37 -12.16
CA ARG A 384 4.76 -17.67 -13.58
C ARG A 384 4.70 -19.19 -13.71
N LYS A 385 3.55 -19.73 -14.13
CA LYS A 385 3.54 -21.00 -14.83
C LYS A 385 4.45 -20.76 -16.02
N LEU A 386 5.69 -21.25 -15.93
CA LEU A 386 6.61 -21.32 -17.06
C LEU A 386 5.83 -22.02 -18.17
N GLN A 387 5.27 -21.25 -19.11
CA GLN A 387 4.95 -21.78 -20.41
C GLN A 387 6.31 -22.11 -21.01
N GLN A 388 6.67 -23.40 -20.95
CA GLN A 388 7.75 -23.92 -21.77
C GLN A 388 7.36 -23.70 -23.25
N PRO A 389 8.34 -23.40 -24.11
CA PRO A 389 8.10 -23.04 -25.51
C PRO A 389 7.38 -24.11 -26.31
#